data_AF-A0A6M0FKU2-F1
#
_entry.id   AF-A0A6M0FKU2-F1
#
_cell.length_a   1.000
_cell.length_b   1.000
_cell.length_c   1.000
_cell.angle_alpha   90.00
_cell.angle_beta   90.00
_cell.angle_gamma   90.00
#
_symmetry.space_group_name_H-M   'P 1'
#
loop_
_entity.id
_entity.type
_entity.pdbx_description
1 polymer ?
#
loop_
_entity_poly.entity_id
_entity_poly.type
_entity_poly.pdbx_seq_one_letter_code
_entity_poly.pdbx_strand_id
1 'polypeptide(L)'
;MGEVGRERNVKVKVLCGAHGDNSQRISLLESCGFEIERYFLTMERSLTDPIPEAEFPEGFTLKHIDNEVDAAVWAEMFNQTFIDHWNHQDITVESVKDKLNDPKYRSELSLVVVAPDGSLCCFL
;
A
#
# COMPACT_ATOMS: atom_id res chain seq x y z
N MET A 1 -24.36 -12.37 7.06
CA MET A 1 -23.87 -11.00 6.77
C MET A 1 -24.95 -9.93 6.61
N GLY A 2 -26.21 -10.26 6.32
CA GLY A 2 -27.27 -9.24 6.23
C GLY A 2 -27.52 -8.47 7.54
N GLU A 3 -27.15 -9.04 8.69
CA GLU A 3 -27.41 -8.46 10.01
C GLU A 3 -26.55 -7.21 10.29
N VAL A 4 -25.21 -7.28 10.12
CA VAL A 4 -24.31 -6.13 10.30
C VAL A 4 -24.61 -5.01 9.30
N GLY A 5 -24.88 -5.36 8.04
CA GLY A 5 -25.24 -4.38 7.00
C GLY A 5 -26.57 -3.68 7.29
N ARG A 6 -27.56 -4.39 7.86
CA ARG A 6 -28.84 -3.81 8.28
C ARG A 6 -28.70 -2.95 9.54
N GLU A 7 -27.98 -3.44 10.55
CA GLU A 7 -27.77 -2.73 11.81
C GLU A 7 -27.07 -1.39 11.59
N ARG A 8 -26.04 -1.38 10.74
CA ARG A 8 -25.23 -0.17 10.48
C ARG A 8 -25.68 0.61 9.24
N ASN A 9 -26.72 0.15 8.55
CA ASN A 9 -27.19 0.72 7.28
C ASN A 9 -26.06 0.92 6.24
N VAL A 10 -25.21 -0.09 6.10
CA VAL A 10 -24.07 -0.08 5.16
C VAL A 10 -24.06 -1.33 4.28
N LYS A 11 -23.59 -1.18 3.04
CA LYS A 11 -23.32 -2.33 2.17
C LYS A 11 -22.02 -2.98 2.61
N VAL A 12 -22.09 -4.26 3.01
CA VAL A 12 -20.92 -5.03 3.43
C VAL A 12 -20.57 -6.04 2.33
N LYS A 13 -19.31 -6.05 1.91
CA LYS A 13 -18.71 -7.16 1.14
C LYS A 13 -17.77 -7.93 2.05
N VAL A 14 -17.71 -9.25 1.88
CA VAL A 14 -16.64 -10.07 2.48
C VAL A 14 -15.72 -10.50 1.35
N LEU A 15 -14.44 -10.22 1.53
CA LEU A 15 -13.39 -10.49 0.57
C LEU A 15 -12.48 -11.57 1.13
N CYS A 16 -12.04 -12.48 0.27
CA CYS A 16 -11.01 -13.45 0.59
C CYS A 16 -10.07 -13.62 -0.61
N GLY A 17 -8.81 -13.91 -0.35
CA GLY A 17 -7.82 -14.18 -1.39
C GLY A 17 -7.59 -15.67 -1.58
N ALA A 18 -7.27 -16.10 -2.79
CA ALA A 18 -6.72 -17.41 -3.09
C ALA A 18 -5.56 -17.25 -4.07
N HIS A 19 -4.57 -18.13 -3.95
CA HIS A 19 -3.52 -18.24 -4.96
C HIS A 19 -4.15 -18.80 -6.25
N GLY A 20 -3.80 -18.23 -7.42
CA GLY A 20 -4.47 -18.55 -8.69
C GLY A 20 -4.33 -20.01 -9.13
N ASP A 21 -3.34 -20.72 -8.60
CA ASP A 21 -3.05 -22.14 -8.83
C ASP A 21 -3.70 -23.08 -7.79
N ASN A 22 -4.36 -22.54 -6.76
CA ASN A 22 -5.03 -23.33 -5.72
C ASN A 22 -6.50 -23.62 -6.10
N SER A 23 -6.69 -24.55 -7.04
CA SER A 23 -8.01 -24.93 -7.56
C SER A 23 -8.98 -25.40 -6.48
N GLN A 24 -8.51 -26.15 -5.48
CA GLN A 24 -9.34 -26.65 -4.38
C GLN A 24 -9.95 -25.51 -3.55
N ARG A 25 -9.14 -24.49 -3.21
CA ARG A 25 -9.63 -23.33 -2.48
C ARG A 25 -10.58 -22.49 -3.32
N ILE A 26 -10.30 -22.32 -4.61
CA ILE A 26 -11.17 -21.56 -5.53
C ILE A 26 -12.56 -22.24 -5.61
N SER A 27 -12.62 -23.55 -5.88
CA SER A 27 -13.89 -24.27 -5.96
C SER A 27 -14.67 -24.27 -4.64
N LEU A 28 -13.99 -24.31 -3.49
CA LEU A 28 -14.64 -24.16 -2.18
C LEU A 28 -15.30 -22.78 -2.05
N LEU A 29 -14.58 -21.71 -2.39
CA LEU A 29 -15.09 -20.34 -2.31
C LEU A 29 -16.29 -20.13 -3.25
N GLU A 30 -16.20 -20.63 -4.48
CA GLU A 30 -17.31 -20.60 -5.45
C GLU A 30 -18.54 -21.37 -4.92
N SER A 31 -18.34 -22.53 -4.29
CA SER A 31 -19.44 -23.29 -3.66
C SER A 31 -20.10 -22.55 -2.48
N CYS A 32 -19.38 -21.61 -1.86
CA CYS A 32 -19.90 -20.71 -0.83
C CYS A 32 -20.52 -19.41 -1.40
N GLY A 33 -20.59 -19.27 -2.73
CA GLY A 33 -21.17 -18.11 -3.40
C GLY A 33 -20.23 -16.91 -3.54
N PHE A 34 -18.91 -17.12 -3.40
CA PHE A 34 -17.93 -16.10 -3.77
C PHE A 34 -17.71 -16.11 -5.28
N GLU A 35 -17.40 -14.94 -5.83
CA GLU A 35 -17.02 -14.75 -7.23
C GLU A 35 -15.66 -14.05 -7.30
N ILE A 36 -14.94 -14.25 -8.40
CA ILE A 36 -13.65 -13.57 -8.61
C ILE A 36 -13.92 -12.09 -8.91
N GLU A 37 -13.56 -11.23 -7.96
CA GLU A 37 -13.68 -9.78 -8.13
C GLU A 37 -12.39 -9.15 -8.72
N ARG A 38 -11.21 -9.69 -8.40
CA ARG A 38 -9.91 -9.11 -8.82
C ARG A 38 -8.77 -10.13 -8.75
N TYR A 39 -7.79 -9.96 -9.64
CA TYR A 39 -6.49 -10.66 -9.59
C TYR A 39 -5.38 -9.72 -9.12
N PHE A 40 -4.41 -10.29 -8.40
CA PHE A 40 -3.16 -9.63 -8.01
C PHE A 40 -1.99 -10.40 -8.61
N LEU A 41 -0.97 -9.69 -9.07
CA LEU A 41 0.23 -10.28 -9.65
C LEU A 41 1.40 -10.10 -8.69
N THR A 42 2.09 -11.20 -8.38
CA THR A 42 3.36 -11.16 -7.65
C THR A 42 4.48 -10.93 -8.66
N MET A 43 5.18 -9.81 -8.54
CA MET A 43 6.36 -9.49 -9.34
C MET A 43 7.61 -9.70 -8.49
N GLU A 44 8.63 -10.35 -9.07
CA GLU A 44 9.91 -10.60 -8.41
C GLU A 44 11.07 -10.22 -9.32
N ARG A 45 12.20 -9.90 -8.70
CA ARG A 45 13.46 -9.61 -9.38
C ARG A 45 14.61 -10.23 -8.61
N SER A 46 15.46 -10.97 -9.32
CA SER A 46 16.71 -11.46 -8.73
C SER A 46 17.64 -10.30 -8.37
N LEU A 47 18.25 -10.38 -7.18
CA LEU A 47 19.28 -9.46 -6.73
C LEU A 47 20.71 -9.96 -7.05
N THR A 48 20.83 -11.06 -7.80
CA THR A 48 22.14 -11.58 -8.26
C THR A 48 22.73 -10.74 -9.40
N ASP A 49 21.88 -10.09 -10.18
CA ASP A 49 22.28 -9.22 -11.28
C ASP A 49 22.33 -7.76 -10.83
N PRO A 50 23.20 -6.92 -11.41
CA PRO A 50 23.26 -5.50 -11.08
C PRO A 50 21.90 -4.80 -11.21
N ILE A 51 21.62 -3.88 -10.29
CA ILE A 51 20.45 -3.00 -10.34
C ILE A 51 20.83 -1.73 -11.11
N PRO A 52 20.09 -1.36 -12.18
CA PRO A 52 20.28 -0.09 -12.86
C PRO A 52 20.21 1.07 -11.87
N GLU A 53 21.15 2.01 -12.00
CA GLU A 53 21.08 3.26 -11.24
C GLU A 53 19.85 4.06 -11.69
N ALA A 54 19.17 4.68 -10.72
CA ALA A 54 18.03 5.54 -10.99
C ALA A 54 18.50 6.92 -11.47
N GLU A 55 17.95 7.41 -12.57
CA GLU A 55 18.18 8.76 -13.05
C GLU A 55 17.08 9.70 -12.53
N PHE A 56 17.47 10.78 -11.86
CA PHE A 56 16.56 11.79 -11.37
C PHE A 56 16.55 13.01 -12.30
N PRO A 57 15.38 13.61 -12.58
CA PRO A 57 15.31 14.92 -13.21
C PRO A 57 16.04 15.97 -12.38
N GLU A 58 16.49 17.06 -13.02
CA GLU A 58 17.24 18.12 -12.34
C GLU A 58 16.47 18.69 -11.14
N GLY A 59 17.17 18.80 -10.00
CA GLY A 59 16.64 19.35 -8.75
C GLY A 59 15.79 18.39 -7.92
N PHE A 60 15.47 17.19 -8.42
CA PHE A 60 14.83 16.14 -7.62
C PHE A 60 15.89 15.39 -6.81
N THR A 61 15.58 15.11 -5.54
CA THR A 61 16.49 14.42 -4.63
C THR A 61 15.76 13.32 -3.86
N LEU A 62 16.51 12.44 -3.21
CA LEU A 62 15.98 11.36 -2.39
C LEU A 62 16.26 11.65 -0.92
N LYS A 63 15.28 11.41 -0.05
CA LYS A 63 15.48 11.32 1.40
C LYS A 63 14.83 10.07 1.98
N HIS A 64 15.21 9.76 3.20
CA HIS A 64 14.54 8.74 4.01
C HIS A 64 13.47 9.38 4.90
N ILE A 65 12.45 8.59 5.26
CA ILE A 65 11.53 8.95 6.34
C ILE A 65 12.04 8.26 7.60
N ASP A 66 12.74 9.01 8.44
CA ASP A 66 13.44 8.51 9.63
C ASP A 66 12.87 9.03 10.95
N ASN A 67 11.91 9.96 10.90
CA ASN A 67 11.27 10.54 12.07
C ASN A 67 9.84 11.03 11.77
N GLU A 68 9.12 11.40 12.83
CA GLU A 68 7.70 11.77 12.73
C GLU A 68 7.40 13.14 12.10
N VAL A 69 8.41 13.99 11.85
CA VAL A 69 8.21 15.35 11.31
C VAL A 69 7.47 15.29 9.97
N ASP A 70 7.78 14.28 9.15
CA ASP A 70 7.18 14.10 7.83
C ASP A 70 5.88 13.27 7.86
N ALA A 71 5.45 12.74 9.00
CA ALA A 71 4.37 11.76 9.06
C ALA A 71 3.04 12.28 8.49
N ALA A 72 2.72 13.56 8.71
CA ALA A 72 1.50 14.17 8.20
C ALA A 72 1.51 14.32 6.68
N VAL A 73 2.60 14.87 6.13
CA VAL A 73 2.77 15.06 4.67
C VAL A 73 2.84 13.70 3.97
N TRP A 74 3.48 12.71 4.59
CA TRP A 74 3.54 11.35 4.06
C TRP A 74 2.17 10.67 4.02
N ALA A 75 1.36 10.80 5.08
CA ALA A 75 0.00 10.26 5.11
C ALA A 75 -0.88 10.89 4.03
N GLU A 76 -0.82 12.22 3.85
CA GLU A 76 -1.53 12.93 2.80
C GLU A 76 -1.10 12.45 1.41
N MET A 77 0.20 12.40 1.14
CA MET A 77 0.75 11.93 -0.14
C MET A 77 0.31 10.49 -0.46
N PHE A 78 0.32 9.59 0.53
CA PHE A 78 -0.15 8.21 0.37
C PHE A 78 -1.64 8.17 0.01
N ASN A 79 -2.48 8.87 0.77
CA ASN A 79 -3.93 8.87 0.58
C ASN A 79 -4.30 9.46 -0.79
N GLN A 80 -3.62 10.53 -1.24
CA GLN A 80 -3.83 11.08 -2.57
C GLN A 80 -3.37 10.14 -3.68
N THR A 81 -2.23 9.46 -3.50
CA THR A 81 -1.69 8.51 -4.50
C THR A 81 -2.62 7.32 -4.73
N PHE A 82 -3.31 6.86 -3.68
CA PHE A 82 -4.16 5.66 -3.73
C PHE A 82 -5.67 5.96 -3.66
N ILE A 83 -6.11 7.22 -3.78
CA ILE A 83 -7.52 7.61 -3.60
C ILE A 83 -8.50 6.81 -4.49
N ASP A 84 -8.09 6.52 -5.73
CA ASP A 84 -8.88 5.75 -6.70
C ASP A 84 -8.53 4.25 -6.70
N HIS A 85 -7.65 3.81 -5.80
CA HIS A 85 -7.27 2.41 -5.70
C HIS A 85 -8.44 1.58 -5.13
N TRP A 86 -8.59 0.36 -5.65
CA TRP A 86 -9.63 -0.55 -5.20
C TRP A 86 -9.48 -0.87 -3.71
N ASN A 87 -10.58 -0.74 -2.97
CA ASN A 87 -10.64 -0.94 -1.52
C ASN A 87 -9.67 -0.03 -0.74
N HIS A 88 -9.37 1.17 -1.27
CA HIS A 88 -8.62 2.20 -0.56
C HIS A 88 -9.32 2.61 0.73
N GLN A 89 -8.52 2.82 1.76
CA GLN A 89 -8.91 3.42 3.02
C GLN A 89 -7.80 4.37 3.43
N ASP A 90 -8.18 5.58 3.82
CA ASP A 90 -7.21 6.56 4.27
C ASP A 90 -6.43 6.03 5.48
N ILE A 91 -5.11 6.15 5.42
CA ILE A 91 -4.25 5.97 6.58
C ILE A 91 -4.25 7.24 7.42
N THR A 92 -4.05 7.08 8.72
CA THR A 92 -3.96 8.19 9.66
C THR A 92 -2.50 8.58 9.93
N VAL A 93 -2.28 9.80 10.38
CA VAL A 93 -0.95 10.27 10.81
C VAL A 93 -0.44 9.41 11.96
N GLU A 94 -1.31 9.00 12.88
CA GLU A 94 -0.98 8.12 14.00
C GLU A 94 -0.48 6.76 13.51
N SER A 95 -1.12 6.17 12.51
CA SER A 95 -0.66 4.89 11.93
C SER A 95 0.73 5.01 11.29
N VAL A 96 1.06 6.17 10.71
CA VAL A 96 2.41 6.41 10.15
C VAL A 96 3.43 6.53 11.28
N LYS A 97 3.10 7.27 12.34
CA LYS A 97 3.96 7.40 13.53
C LYS A 97 4.20 6.07 14.23
N ASP A 98 3.17 5.25 14.38
CA ASP A 98 3.28 3.91 14.96
C ASP A 98 4.23 3.05 14.14
N LYS A 99 4.14 3.11 12.80
CA LYS A 99 5.08 2.43 11.90
C LYS A 99 6.52 2.93 12.06
N LEU A 100 6.72 4.25 12.17
CA LEU A 100 8.04 4.84 12.33
C LEU A 100 8.70 4.49 13.67
N ASN A 101 7.90 4.27 14.71
CA ASN A 101 8.37 3.88 16.03
C ASN A 101 8.52 2.35 16.20
N ASP A 102 8.13 1.53 15.22
CA ASP A 102 8.33 0.09 15.26
C ASP A 102 9.85 -0.22 15.24
N PRO A 103 10.40 -0.96 16.22
CA PRO A 103 11.81 -1.34 16.24
C PRO A 103 12.28 -2.13 15.01
N LYS A 104 11.36 -2.70 14.22
CA LYS A 104 11.64 -3.40 12.96
C LYS A 104 11.63 -2.48 11.75
N TYR A 105 11.25 -1.22 11.91
CA TYR A 105 11.28 -0.24 10.84
C TYR A 105 12.71 0.02 10.39
N ARG A 106 12.89 0.07 9.07
CA ARG A 106 14.17 0.23 8.38
C ARG A 106 14.05 1.49 7.52
N SER A 107 14.46 2.63 8.06
CA SER A 107 14.29 3.93 7.39
C SER A 107 15.01 3.99 6.05
N GLU A 108 16.10 3.24 5.90
CA GLU A 108 16.85 3.16 4.65
C GLU A 108 16.05 2.51 3.50
N LEU A 109 14.97 1.77 3.82
CA LEU A 109 14.06 1.16 2.85
C LEU A 109 12.80 1.98 2.59
N SER A 110 12.61 3.11 3.27
CA SER A 110 11.51 4.04 3.00
C SER A 110 12.07 5.27 2.31
N LEU A 111 11.88 5.32 1.00
CA LEU A 111 12.48 6.33 0.14
C LEU A 111 11.40 7.34 -0.25
N VAL A 112 11.73 8.62 -0.20
CA VAL A 112 10.84 9.69 -0.67
C VAL A 112 11.60 10.63 -1.57
N VAL A 113 10.98 10.92 -2.72
CA VAL A 113 11.48 11.90 -3.68
C VAL A 113 11.03 13.28 -3.25
N VAL A 114 11.98 14.21 -3.16
CA VAL A 114 11.78 15.62 -2.85
C VAL A 114 11.94 16.43 -4.13
N ALA A 115 10.95 17.24 -4.45
CA ALA A 115 10.95 18.14 -5.59
C ALA A 115 11.84 19.39 -5.35
N PRO A 116 12.20 20.15 -6.40
CA PRO A 116 13.05 21.34 -6.25
C PRO A 116 12.52 22.42 -5.29
N ASP A 117 11.21 22.46 -5.05
CA ASP A 117 10.56 23.38 -4.10
C ASP A 117 10.51 22.86 -2.65
N GLY A 118 11.06 21.66 -2.41
CA GLY A 118 11.10 21.01 -1.10
C GLY A 118 9.88 20.14 -0.78
N SER A 119 8.89 20.03 -1.67
CA SER A 119 7.71 19.18 -1.47
C SER A 119 8.02 17.70 -1.64
N LEU A 120 7.30 16.83 -0.91
CA LEU A 120 7.35 15.38 -1.11
C LEU A 120 6.42 15.02 -2.26
N CYS A 121 6.93 14.36 -3.30
CA CYS A 121 6.13 14.08 -4.50
C CYS A 121 5.92 12.60 -4.80
N CYS A 122 6.82 11.72 -4.36
CA CYS A 122 6.72 10.27 -4.58
C CYS A 122 7.35 9.51 -3.42
N PHE A 123 6.91 8.27 -3.19
CA PHE A 123 7.49 7.36 -2.21
C PHE A 123 7.71 5.97 -2.79
N LEU A 124 8.70 5.26 -2.27
CA LEU A 124 8.98 3.84 -2.50
C LEU A 124 9.15 3.11 -1.17
#